data_AF-A0A416ND96-F1
#
_entry.id   AF-A0A416ND96-F1
#
_cell.length_a   1.000
_cell.length_b   1.000
_cell.length_c   1.000
_cell.angle_alpha   90.00
_cell.angle_beta   90.00
_cell.angle_gamma   90.00
#
_symmetry.space_group_name_H-M   'P 1'
#
loop_
_entity.id
_entity.type
_entity.pdbx_description
1 polymer ?
#
loop_
_entity_poly.entity_id
_entity_poly.type
_entity_poly.pdbx_seq_one_letter_code
_entity_poly.pdbx_strand_id
1 'polypeptide(L)'
;MPSAEYMSQYGVGREDGLCMNMEMPSPGTGGRHRLTDTYGRNMTDAEKAYYYSLSPRDALAYDIANMRQIYQSQGLYSEIRPKLQEYIKKYMELMPELFDK
;
A
#
# COMPACT_ATOMS: atom_id res chain seq x y z
N MET A 1 0.56 -0.15 -0.19
CA MET A 1 -0.07 0.01 -1.52
C MET A 1 -0.05 -1.33 -2.18
N PRO A 2 -1.16 -1.76 -2.79
CA PRO A 2 -1.18 -3.08 -3.36
C PRO A 2 -0.06 -3.24 -4.38
N SER A 3 0.68 -4.35 -4.34
CA SER A 3 1.81 -4.53 -5.26
C SER A 3 1.33 -4.47 -6.71
N ALA A 4 2.15 -3.96 -7.63
CA ALA A 4 1.80 -3.97 -9.05
C ALA A 4 1.53 -5.40 -9.54
N GLU A 5 2.28 -6.38 -9.02
CA GLU A 5 2.07 -7.81 -9.27
C GLU A 5 0.66 -8.27 -8.82
N TYR A 6 0.21 -7.85 -7.65
CA TYR A 6 -1.15 -8.15 -7.15
C TYR A 6 -2.21 -7.46 -8.01
N MET A 7 -2.07 -6.16 -8.27
CA MET A 7 -3.03 -5.37 -9.05
C MET A 7 -3.17 -5.86 -10.49
N SER A 8 -2.08 -6.39 -11.08
CA SER A 8 -2.11 -6.97 -12.42
C SER A 8 -3.04 -8.19 -12.54
N GLN A 9 -3.26 -8.94 -11.45
CA GLN A 9 -4.21 -10.05 -11.41
C GLN A 9 -5.67 -9.59 -11.55
N TYR A 10 -5.93 -8.32 -11.23
CA TYR A 10 -7.23 -7.66 -11.36
C TYR A 10 -7.32 -6.77 -12.62
N GLY A 11 -6.39 -6.91 -13.56
CA GLY A 11 -6.39 -6.18 -14.82
C GLY A 11 -5.92 -4.73 -14.73
N VAL A 12 -5.35 -4.31 -13.60
CA VAL A 12 -4.78 -2.97 -13.44
C VAL A 12 -3.33 -2.98 -13.92
N GLY A 13 -3.05 -2.22 -14.99
CA GLY A 13 -1.71 -2.05 -15.52
C GLY A 13 -0.77 -1.38 -14.52
N ARG A 14 0.53 -1.63 -14.68
CA ARG A 14 1.57 -1.05 -13.79
C ARG A 14 1.54 0.49 -13.76
N GLU A 15 1.11 1.11 -14.85
CA GLU A 15 1.00 2.57 -15.01
C GLU A 15 -0.36 3.11 -14.53
N ASP A 16 -1.37 2.25 -14.45
CA ASP A 16 -2.73 2.60 -14.02
C ASP A 16 -2.91 2.51 -12.49
N GLY A 17 -1.96 1.89 -11.80
CA GLY A 17 -1.94 1.77 -10.34
C GLY A 17 -1.54 3.08 -9.65
N LEU A 18 -2.31 3.51 -8.65
CA LEU A 18 -1.95 4.66 -7.83
C LEU A 18 -0.74 4.34 -6.94
N CYS A 19 0.24 5.24 -6.95
CA CYS A 19 1.47 5.15 -6.16
C CYS A 19 1.67 6.40 -5.27
N MET A 20 2.32 6.23 -4.12
CA MET A 20 2.46 7.24 -3.06
C MET A 20 3.91 7.15 -2.61
N ASN A 21 4.59 8.29 -2.64
CA ASN A 21 5.95 8.36 -2.17
C ASN A 21 5.96 8.39 -0.64
N MET A 22 6.70 7.45 -0.05
CA MET A 22 6.72 7.19 1.39
C MET A 22 8.14 7.26 1.97
N GLU A 23 9.16 7.47 1.14
CA GLU A 23 10.53 7.67 1.63
C GLU A 23 10.73 9.08 2.21
N MET A 24 11.44 9.09 3.34
CA MET A 24 11.95 10.27 4.02
C MET A 24 12.97 11.00 3.11
N PRO A 25 13.07 12.34 3.13
CA PRO A 25 13.99 13.10 2.27
C PRO A 25 15.51 12.83 2.47
N SER A 26 15.92 11.87 3.29
CA SER A 26 17.28 11.30 3.30
C SER A 26 17.31 10.02 4.15
N PRO A 27 18.03 8.94 3.74
CA PRO A 27 18.88 8.80 2.55
C PRO A 27 18.14 8.20 1.34
N GLY A 28 16.80 8.23 1.32
CA GLY A 28 15.98 7.54 0.33
C GLY A 28 15.56 8.40 -0.87
N THR A 29 15.88 7.95 -2.08
CA THR A 29 15.36 8.51 -3.34
C THR A 29 14.06 7.81 -3.73
N GLY A 30 12.93 8.32 -3.25
CA GLY A 30 11.58 8.03 -3.74
C GLY A 30 11.16 6.55 -3.81
N GLY A 31 10.22 6.14 -2.96
CA GLY A 31 9.68 4.77 -3.04
C GLY A 31 8.71 4.40 -1.93
N ARG A 32 8.38 3.10 -1.88
CA ARG A 32 7.66 2.49 -0.75
C ARG A 32 8.60 2.43 0.46
N HIS A 33 8.04 2.64 1.64
CA HIS A 33 8.79 2.56 2.89
C HIS A 33 9.35 1.12 3.04
N ARG A 34 10.67 0.96 3.21
CA ARG A 34 11.35 -0.36 3.20
C ARG A 34 10.85 -1.34 4.28
N LEU A 35 10.17 -0.83 5.30
CA LEU A 35 9.59 -1.62 6.39
C LEU A 35 8.20 -2.19 6.07
N THR A 36 7.57 -1.83 4.94
CA THR A 36 6.26 -2.42 4.61
C THR A 36 6.39 -3.90 4.29
N ASP A 37 5.44 -4.72 4.74
CA ASP A 37 5.51 -6.18 4.56
C ASP A 37 5.54 -6.57 3.07
N THR A 38 4.83 -5.82 2.22
CA THR A 38 4.82 -6.03 0.76
C THR A 38 6.09 -5.56 0.03
N TYR A 39 7.14 -5.13 0.76
CA TYR A 39 8.41 -4.71 0.19
C TYR A 39 9.44 -5.85 0.15
N GLY A 40 9.97 -6.14 -1.04
CA GLY A 40 11.07 -7.09 -1.22
C GLY A 40 10.72 -8.50 -0.74
N ARG A 41 11.48 -9.00 0.26
CA ARG A 41 11.30 -10.31 0.89
C ARG A 41 10.87 -10.20 2.37
N ASN A 42 10.18 -9.11 2.73
CA ASN A 42 9.71 -8.92 4.11
C ASN A 42 8.57 -9.89 4.48
N MET A 43 7.88 -10.45 3.49
CA MET A 43 6.93 -11.55 3.65
C MET A 43 7.58 -12.90 3.34
N THR A 44 7.22 -13.91 4.13
CA THR A 44 7.38 -15.32 3.77
C THR A 44 6.47 -15.69 2.60
N ASP A 45 6.74 -16.81 1.92
CA ASP A 45 5.90 -17.29 0.82
C ASP A 45 4.44 -17.55 1.26
N ALA A 46 4.24 -17.98 2.51
CA ALA A 46 2.92 -18.20 3.09
C ALA A 46 2.17 -16.87 3.31
N GLU A 47 2.84 -15.84 3.81
CA GLU A 47 2.26 -14.50 3.98
C GLU A 47 1.95 -13.84 2.64
N LYS A 48 2.83 -14.03 1.63
CA LYS A 48 2.59 -13.57 0.26
C LYS A 48 1.36 -14.25 -0.34
N ALA A 49 1.20 -15.56 -0.14
CA ALA A 49 0.04 -16.31 -0.60
C ALA A 49 -1.26 -15.84 0.09
N TYR A 50 -1.22 -15.61 1.40
CA TYR A 50 -2.36 -15.03 2.13
C TYR A 50 -2.71 -13.64 1.59
N TYR A 51 -1.71 -12.77 1.41
CA TYR A 51 -1.92 -11.44 0.86
C TYR A 51 -2.54 -11.46 -0.54
N TYR A 52 -2.13 -12.39 -1.40
CA TYR A 52 -2.71 -12.55 -2.75
C TYR A 52 -4.11 -13.16 -2.74
N SER A 53 -4.52 -13.81 -1.66
CA SER A 53 -5.90 -14.29 -1.49
C SER A 53 -6.88 -13.20 -1.06
N LEU A 54 -6.39 -12.04 -0.59
CA LEU A 54 -7.23 -10.94 -0.14
C LEU A 54 -7.97 -10.29 -1.30
N SER A 55 -9.14 -9.72 -1.03
CA SER A 55 -9.81 -8.82 -1.99
C SER A 55 -9.00 -7.52 -2.15
N PRO A 56 -9.15 -6.77 -3.25
CA PRO A 56 -8.40 -5.53 -3.44
C PRO A 56 -8.59 -4.54 -2.29
N ARG A 57 -9.83 -4.44 -1.76
CA ARG A 57 -10.18 -3.64 -0.59
C ARG A 57 -9.43 -4.10 0.66
N ASP A 58 -9.38 -5.40 0.91
CA ASP A 58 -8.68 -5.96 2.08
C ASP A 58 -7.16 -5.84 1.96
N ALA A 59 -6.61 -6.04 0.75
CA ALA A 59 -5.19 -5.83 0.48
C ALA A 59 -4.78 -4.36 0.70
N LEU A 60 -5.62 -3.41 0.27
CA LEU A 60 -5.44 -1.99 0.57
C LEU A 60 -5.50 -1.73 2.08
N ALA A 61 -6.50 -2.28 2.78
CA ALA A 61 -6.66 -2.10 4.22
C ALA A 61 -5.45 -2.66 5.00
N TYR A 62 -4.96 -3.84 4.60
CA TYR A 62 -3.77 -4.47 5.15
C TYR A 62 -2.55 -3.56 5.02
N ASP A 63 -2.30 -3.02 3.83
CA ASP A 63 -1.17 -2.12 3.59
C ASP A 63 -1.28 -0.83 4.40
N ILE A 64 -2.47 -0.23 4.49
CA ILE A 64 -2.69 0.98 5.29
C ILE A 64 -2.46 0.69 6.78
N ALA A 65 -2.91 -0.47 7.27
CA ALA A 65 -2.69 -0.87 8.65
C ALA A 65 -1.20 -1.09 8.95
N ASN A 66 -0.48 -1.77 8.07
CA ASN A 66 0.96 -1.95 8.16
C ASN A 66 1.69 -0.60 8.20
N MET A 67 1.36 0.31 7.28
CA MET A 67 1.93 1.65 7.25
C MET A 67 1.62 2.43 8.53
N ARG A 68 0.39 2.36 9.03
CA ARG A 68 0.02 2.99 10.30
C ARG A 68 0.92 2.50 11.44
N GLN A 69 1.18 1.19 11.54
CA GLN A 69 2.07 0.63 12.56
C GLN A 69 3.51 1.16 12.43
N ILE A 70 4.04 1.23 11.20
CA ILE A 70 5.38 1.77 10.94
C ILE A 70 5.48 3.25 11.36
N TYR A 71 4.56 4.10 10.92
CA TYR A 71 4.63 5.53 11.28
C TYR A 71 4.29 5.79 12.74
N GLN A 72 3.48 4.94 13.38
CA GLN A 72 3.25 4.99 14.82
C GLN A 72 4.53 4.66 15.61
N SER A 73 5.25 3.61 15.22
CA SER A 73 6.51 3.24 15.89
C SER A 73 7.62 4.28 15.70
N GLN A 74 7.57 5.05 14.61
CA GLN A 74 8.47 6.17 14.34
C GLN A 74 7.99 7.51 14.92
N GLY A 75 6.81 7.57 15.54
CA GLY A 75 6.23 8.82 16.07
C GLY A 75 5.76 9.83 15.02
N LEU A 76 5.73 9.45 13.73
CA LEU A 76 5.39 10.31 12.58
C LEU A 76 3.94 10.13 12.09
N TYR A 77 3.12 9.37 12.82
CA TYR A 77 1.76 9.02 12.40
C TYR A 77 0.85 10.25 12.19
N SER A 78 0.97 11.27 13.03
CA SER A 78 0.18 12.50 12.91
C SER A 78 0.42 13.23 11.58
N GLU A 79 1.65 13.20 11.07
CA GLU A 79 2.04 13.87 9.83
C GLU A 79 1.57 13.11 8.58
N ILE A 80 1.63 11.77 8.61
CA ILE A 80 1.25 10.94 7.46
C ILE A 80 -0.26 10.73 7.37
N ARG A 81 -0.98 10.73 8.51
CA ARG A 81 -2.43 10.46 8.58
C ARG A 81 -3.27 11.19 7.53
N PRO A 82 -3.18 12.52 7.34
CA PRO A 82 -4.00 13.19 6.33
C PRO A 82 -3.67 12.72 4.91
N LYS A 83 -2.39 12.46 4.61
CA LYS A 83 -1.95 11.94 3.31
C LYS A 83 -2.52 10.53 3.07
N LEU A 84 -2.55 9.67 4.10
CA LEU A 84 -3.15 8.33 4.00
C LEU A 84 -4.65 8.39 3.69
N GLN A 85 -5.37 9.31 4.32
CA GLN A 85 -6.81 9.49 4.07
C GLN A 85 -7.07 9.99 2.66
N GLU A 86 -6.31 10.97 2.19
CA GLU A 86 -6.39 11.47 0.82
C GLU A 86 -6.07 10.36 -0.18
N TYR A 87 -5.06 9.54 0.11
CA TYR A 87 -4.67 8.41 -0.71
C TYR A 87 -5.80 7.38 -0.87
N ILE A 88 -6.41 6.96 0.24
CA ILE A 88 -7.53 6.01 0.22
C ILE A 88 -8.68 6.57 -0.62
N LYS A 89 -9.03 7.84 -0.39
CA LYS A 89 -10.11 8.51 -1.12
C LYS A 89 -9.85 8.52 -2.63
N LYS A 90 -8.65 8.96 -3.04
CA LYS A 90 -8.26 8.97 -4.47
C LYS A 90 -8.28 7.58 -5.09
N TYR A 91 -7.89 6.56 -4.33
CA TYR A 91 -7.85 5.19 -4.86
C TYR A 91 -9.26 4.60 -5.05
N MET A 92 -10.17 4.90 -4.13
CA MET A 92 -11.59 4.55 -4.27
C MET A 92 -12.26 5.31 -5.41
N GLU A 93 -11.90 6.58 -5.63
CA GLU A 93 -12.40 7.38 -6.77
C GLU A 93 -11.85 6.91 -8.12
N LEU A 94 -10.59 6.46 -8.17
CA LEU A 94 -9.95 6.00 -9.40
C LEU A 94 -10.46 4.63 -9.84
N MET A 95 -10.77 3.74 -8.89
CA MET A 95 -11.12 2.35 -9.17
C MET A 95 -12.36 1.91 -8.36
N PRO A 96 -13.50 2.60 -8.48
CA PRO A 96 -14.67 2.30 -7.66
C PRO A 96 -15.10 0.83 -7.82
N GLU A 97 -15.23 0.31 -9.04
CA GLU A 97 -15.67 -1.08 -9.27
C GLU A 97 -14.80 -2.15 -8.60
N LEU A 98 -13.51 -1.86 -8.40
CA LEU A 98 -12.56 -2.77 -7.75
C LEU A 98 -12.68 -2.74 -6.22
N PHE A 99 -13.13 -1.60 -5.68
CA PHE A 99 -13.21 -1.33 -4.25
C PHE A 99 -14.63 -1.20 -3.71
N ASP A 100 -15.68 -1.31 -4.54
CA ASP A 100 -17.10 -1.06 -4.21
C ASP A 100 -17.91 -2.34 -3.89
N LYS A 101 -17.25 -3.40 -3.41
CA LYS A 101 -17.92 -4.58 -2.82
C LYS A 101 -17.60 -4.69 -1.35
#